data_AF-A0A661QP14-F1
#
_entry.id   AF-A0A661QP14-F1
#
_cell.length_a   1.000
_cell.length_b   1.000
_cell.length_c   1.000
_cell.angle_alpha   90.00
_cell.angle_beta   90.00
_cell.angle_gamma   90.00
#
_symmetry.space_group_name_H-M   'P 1'
#
loop_
_entity.id
_entity.type
_entity.pdbx_description
1 polymer ?
#
loop_
_entity_poly.entity_id
_entity_poly.type
_entity_poly.pdbx_seq_one_letter_code
_entity_poly.pdbx_strand_id
1 'polypeptide(L)'
;MNKIKVGIIGAGGYGGCGAIELIQKHPEAQIGALIDKQNVGQKISELYPHLQGFCDLSILSPDSPEIPDDLDVVFFATPDGVGQQAAPRWLDKGAKVIDYSGDFRFNNLETYLGYAERIGKPQEHKSAELLPTAVYGLAELHRHEIAKSNLVGNPGCFAVSCILGLAPAVKDDLIEPQTIVCDAKTGVSGAGKNPNPMFHYPARYDAMNAYKISGHQHVFEIERELGLVARK
;
A
#
# COMPACT_ATOMS: atom_id res chain seq x y z
N MET A 1 -4.31 -22.41 -17.47
CA MET A 1 -4.13 -22.26 -16.01
C MET A 1 -5.35 -21.54 -15.46
N ASN A 2 -5.80 -21.86 -14.25
CA ASN A 2 -6.84 -21.07 -13.60
C ASN A 2 -6.27 -19.69 -13.26
N LYS A 3 -7.03 -18.62 -13.52
CA LYS A 3 -6.61 -17.25 -13.20
C LYS A 3 -6.57 -17.06 -11.68
N ILE A 4 -5.56 -16.34 -11.20
CA ILE A 4 -5.43 -15.90 -9.81
C ILE A 4 -6.64 -15.01 -9.45
N LYS A 5 -7.39 -15.41 -8.44
CA LYS A 5 -8.59 -14.71 -7.97
C LYS A 5 -8.22 -13.69 -6.90
N VAL A 6 -8.48 -12.42 -7.18
CA VAL A 6 -8.03 -11.30 -6.34
C VAL A 6 -9.19 -10.64 -5.60
N GLY A 7 -9.09 -10.53 -4.27
CA GLY A 7 -9.91 -9.63 -3.47
C GLY A 7 -9.26 -8.27 -3.27
N ILE A 8 -10.05 -7.19 -3.30
CA ILE A 8 -9.55 -5.83 -3.07
C ILE A 8 -10.37 -5.19 -1.95
N ILE A 9 -9.73 -4.94 -0.81
CA ILE A 9 -10.30 -4.25 0.34
C ILE A 9 -9.90 -2.77 0.28
N GLY A 10 -10.85 -1.86 0.48
CA GLY A 10 -10.67 -0.43 0.18
C GLY A 10 -10.84 -0.13 -1.31
N ALA A 11 -11.65 -0.94 -2.01
CA ALA A 11 -11.86 -0.84 -3.45
C ALA A 11 -12.36 0.54 -3.91
N GLY A 12 -13.08 1.27 -3.07
CA GLY A 12 -13.64 2.57 -3.41
C GLY A 12 -12.63 3.72 -3.39
N GLY A 13 -11.44 3.53 -2.80
CA GLY A 13 -10.36 4.51 -2.75
C GLY A 13 -9.51 4.57 -4.03
N TYR A 14 -8.57 5.52 -4.12
CA TYR A 14 -7.69 5.65 -5.29
C TYR A 14 -6.71 4.49 -5.45
N GLY A 15 -6.16 3.96 -4.34
CA GLY A 15 -5.32 2.76 -4.39
C GLY A 15 -6.10 1.53 -4.89
N GLY A 16 -7.34 1.36 -4.41
CA GLY A 16 -8.25 0.30 -4.86
C GLY A 16 -8.59 0.43 -6.34
N CYS A 17 -8.96 1.63 -6.80
CA CYS A 17 -9.21 1.92 -8.22
C CYS A 17 -8.01 1.58 -9.11
N GLY A 18 -6.81 1.98 -8.70
CA GLY A 18 -5.58 1.64 -9.43
C GLY A 18 -5.34 0.12 -9.51
N ALA A 19 -5.57 -0.61 -8.40
CA ALA A 19 -5.46 -2.07 -8.41
C ALA A 19 -6.48 -2.71 -9.38
N ILE A 20 -7.73 -2.23 -9.38
CA ILE A 20 -8.79 -2.69 -10.29
C ILE A 20 -8.37 -2.49 -11.76
N GLU A 21 -7.89 -1.29 -12.10
CA GLU A 21 -7.47 -0.96 -13.47
C GLU A 21 -6.33 -1.86 -13.98
N LEU A 22 -5.40 -2.22 -13.09
CA LEU A 22 -4.28 -3.11 -13.40
C LEU A 22 -4.73 -4.57 -13.54
N ILE A 23 -5.48 -5.08 -12.56
CA ILE A 23 -5.91 -6.49 -12.53
C ILE A 23 -6.87 -6.79 -13.67
N GLN A 24 -7.75 -5.86 -14.04
CA GLN A 24 -8.68 -6.04 -15.16
C GLN A 24 -7.98 -6.31 -16.49
N LYS A 25 -6.73 -5.84 -16.63
CA LYS A 25 -5.89 -6.04 -17.83
C LYS A 25 -4.92 -7.22 -17.69
N HIS A 26 -4.87 -7.88 -16.54
CA HIS A 26 -3.90 -8.93 -16.27
C HIS A 26 -4.34 -10.27 -16.90
N PRO A 27 -3.53 -10.91 -17.74
CA PRO A 27 -3.94 -12.14 -18.44
C PRO A 27 -4.16 -13.33 -17.50
N GLU A 28 -3.44 -13.36 -16.38
CA GLU A 28 -3.42 -14.48 -15.43
C GLU A 28 -4.14 -14.17 -14.11
N ALA A 29 -4.78 -13.01 -13.97
CA ALA A 29 -5.50 -12.64 -12.76
C ALA A 29 -6.91 -12.14 -13.09
N GLN A 30 -7.79 -12.20 -12.11
CA GLN A 30 -9.17 -11.70 -12.21
C GLN A 30 -9.64 -11.20 -10.85
N ILE A 31 -10.53 -10.21 -10.88
CA ILE A 31 -11.14 -9.67 -9.66
C ILE A 31 -12.22 -10.64 -9.19
N GLY A 32 -12.05 -11.17 -7.98
CA GLY A 32 -13.01 -12.05 -7.31
C GLY A 32 -13.98 -11.31 -6.39
N ALA A 33 -13.53 -10.23 -5.74
CA ALA A 33 -14.37 -9.43 -4.86
C ALA A 33 -13.85 -8.00 -4.70
N LEU A 34 -14.78 -7.05 -4.59
CA LEU A 34 -14.51 -5.67 -4.20
C LEU A 34 -15.15 -5.43 -2.84
N ILE A 35 -14.36 -4.95 -1.88
CA ILE A 35 -14.79 -4.82 -0.48
C ILE A 35 -14.49 -3.41 -0.01
N ASP A 36 -15.49 -2.75 0.59
CA ASP A 36 -15.35 -1.43 1.20
C ASP A 36 -16.43 -1.21 2.27
N LYS A 37 -16.18 -0.30 3.21
CA LYS A 37 -17.20 0.15 4.17
C LYS A 37 -18.16 1.16 3.55
N GLN A 38 -17.74 1.85 2.49
CA GLN A 38 -18.51 2.87 1.80
C GLN A 38 -19.06 2.35 0.47
N ASN A 39 -20.18 2.93 0.01
CA ASN A 39 -20.78 2.59 -1.30
C ASN A 39 -21.17 1.11 -1.46
N VAL A 40 -21.42 0.41 -0.35
CA VAL A 40 -21.86 -0.99 -0.35
C VAL A 40 -23.11 -1.14 -1.23
N GLY A 41 -23.10 -2.17 -2.08
CA GLY A 41 -24.15 -2.47 -3.05
C GLY A 41 -24.02 -1.73 -4.38
N GLN A 42 -23.34 -0.58 -4.42
CA GLN A 42 -23.10 0.15 -5.68
C GLN A 42 -22.08 -0.58 -6.54
N LYS A 43 -22.25 -0.51 -7.86
CA LYS A 43 -21.23 -0.98 -8.80
C LYS A 43 -20.03 -0.06 -8.77
N ILE A 44 -18.83 -0.62 -8.90
CA ILE A 44 -17.62 0.20 -8.93
C ILE A 44 -17.61 1.18 -10.13
N SER A 45 -18.24 0.81 -11.24
CA SER A 45 -18.42 1.67 -12.42
C SER A 45 -19.35 2.86 -12.17
N GLU A 46 -20.26 2.81 -11.19
CA GLU A 46 -21.05 3.97 -10.77
C GLU A 46 -20.19 4.98 -10.02
N LEU A 47 -19.19 4.49 -9.27
CA LEU A 47 -18.22 5.31 -8.55
C LEU A 47 -17.11 5.86 -9.45
N TYR A 48 -16.73 5.08 -10.46
CA TYR A 48 -15.67 5.37 -11.43
C TYR A 48 -16.17 5.10 -12.85
N PRO A 49 -16.81 6.08 -13.50
CA PRO A 49 -17.50 5.89 -14.78
C PRO A 49 -16.65 5.32 -15.92
N HIS A 50 -15.33 5.55 -15.90
CA HIS A 50 -14.42 4.99 -16.91
C HIS A 50 -14.27 3.46 -16.82
N LEU A 51 -14.75 2.84 -15.75
CA LEU A 51 -14.78 1.39 -15.59
C LEU A 51 -16.05 0.74 -16.17
N GLN A 52 -17.01 1.52 -16.64
CA GLN A 52 -18.26 0.98 -17.20
C GLN A 52 -17.99 0.04 -18.39
N GLY A 53 -18.55 -1.18 -18.34
CA GLY A 53 -18.31 -2.22 -19.34
C GLY A 53 -16.96 -2.94 -19.22
N PHE A 54 -16.10 -2.50 -18.29
CA PHE A 54 -14.83 -3.15 -17.96
C PHE A 54 -14.90 -3.84 -16.59
N CYS A 55 -15.44 -3.17 -15.56
CA CYS A 55 -15.65 -3.74 -14.24
C CYS A 55 -16.96 -3.19 -13.64
N ASP A 56 -17.97 -4.05 -13.55
CA ASP A 56 -19.31 -3.72 -13.03
C ASP A 56 -19.64 -4.50 -11.74
N LEU A 57 -18.61 -4.99 -11.03
CA LEU A 57 -18.78 -5.67 -9.75
C LEU A 57 -19.32 -4.70 -8.69
N SER A 58 -20.27 -5.18 -7.89
CA SER A 58 -20.77 -4.45 -6.71
C SER A 58 -19.78 -4.52 -5.56
N ILE A 59 -19.73 -3.43 -4.78
CA ILE A 59 -18.94 -3.36 -3.56
C ILE A 59 -19.65 -4.12 -2.44
N LEU A 60 -18.96 -5.10 -1.86
CA LEU A 60 -19.42 -5.88 -0.72
C LEU A 60 -19.01 -5.22 0.60
N SER A 61 -19.84 -5.35 1.62
CA SER A 61 -19.44 -4.99 2.99
C SER A 61 -18.40 -5.98 3.52
N PRO A 62 -17.49 -5.58 4.44
CA PRO A 62 -16.45 -6.47 4.99
C PRO A 62 -16.96 -7.75 5.65
N ASP A 63 -18.21 -7.73 6.13
CA ASP A 63 -18.86 -8.86 6.80
C ASP A 63 -19.81 -9.63 5.87
N SER A 64 -19.84 -9.31 4.57
CA SER A 64 -20.75 -9.94 3.62
C SER A 64 -20.44 -11.44 3.47
N PRO A 65 -21.46 -12.31 3.55
CA PRO A 65 -21.30 -13.75 3.28
C PRO A 65 -21.04 -14.05 1.81
N GLU A 66 -21.21 -13.07 0.92
CA GLU A 66 -20.95 -13.20 -0.52
C GLU A 66 -19.46 -13.09 -0.87
N ILE A 67 -18.62 -12.67 0.08
CA ILE A 67 -17.18 -12.62 -0.15
C ILE A 67 -16.66 -14.05 -0.31
N PRO A 68 -16.00 -14.39 -1.45
CA PRO A 68 -15.51 -15.75 -1.67
C PRO A 68 -14.45 -16.15 -0.65
N ASP A 69 -14.49 -17.40 -0.21
CA ASP A 69 -13.48 -17.97 0.70
C ASP A 69 -12.21 -18.43 -0.02
N ASP A 70 -12.28 -18.60 -1.35
CA ASP A 70 -11.23 -19.13 -2.23
C ASP A 70 -10.44 -18.02 -2.96
N LEU A 71 -10.22 -16.87 -2.31
CA LEU A 71 -9.36 -15.82 -2.88
C LEU A 71 -7.89 -16.23 -2.78
N ASP A 72 -7.16 -16.14 -3.89
CA ASP A 72 -5.73 -16.47 -3.94
C ASP A 72 -4.87 -15.33 -3.38
N VAL A 73 -5.28 -14.08 -3.65
CA VAL A 73 -4.56 -12.87 -3.25
C VAL A 73 -5.55 -11.81 -2.76
N VAL A 74 -5.23 -11.12 -1.67
CA VAL A 74 -6.01 -10.02 -1.12
C VAL A 74 -5.16 -8.76 -1.02
N PHE A 75 -5.59 -7.70 -1.71
CA PHE A 75 -5.02 -6.37 -1.60
C PHE A 75 -5.74 -5.58 -0.51
N PHE A 76 -4.96 -4.93 0.36
CA PHE A 76 -5.46 -3.92 1.28
C PHE A 76 -5.06 -2.53 0.78
N ALA A 77 -6.01 -1.84 0.15
CA ALA A 77 -5.89 -0.43 -0.23
C ALA A 77 -6.55 0.48 0.84
N THR A 78 -6.25 0.20 2.10
CA THR A 78 -6.91 0.79 3.27
C THR A 78 -5.98 1.70 4.08
N PRO A 79 -6.50 2.59 4.93
CA PRO A 79 -5.69 3.33 5.89
C PRO A 79 -4.96 2.41 6.88
N ASP A 80 -3.88 2.91 7.50
CA ASP A 80 -3.14 2.22 8.55
C ASP A 80 -4.04 1.80 9.71
N GLY A 81 -3.85 0.58 10.20
CA GLY A 81 -4.63 -0.05 11.25
C GLY A 81 -5.57 -1.13 10.76
N VAL A 82 -5.98 -1.11 9.49
CA VAL A 82 -6.94 -2.06 8.93
C VAL A 82 -6.25 -3.37 8.55
N GLY A 83 -5.08 -3.31 7.92
CA GLY A 83 -4.31 -4.48 7.51
C GLY A 83 -3.94 -5.34 8.71
N GLN A 84 -3.39 -4.72 9.75
CA GLN A 84 -3.00 -5.41 10.99
C GLN A 84 -4.16 -6.05 11.77
N GLN A 85 -5.41 -5.73 11.46
CA GLN A 85 -6.57 -6.39 12.09
C GLN A 85 -7.14 -7.52 11.23
N ALA A 86 -7.12 -7.35 9.90
CA ALA A 86 -7.86 -8.20 8.98
C ALA A 86 -7.00 -9.16 8.15
N ALA A 87 -5.69 -8.87 8.00
CA ALA A 87 -4.78 -9.75 7.26
C ALA A 87 -4.70 -11.19 7.82
N PRO A 88 -4.68 -11.44 9.15
CA PRO A 88 -4.61 -12.81 9.68
C PRO A 88 -5.70 -13.72 9.11
N ARG A 89 -6.95 -13.24 9.05
CA ARG A 89 -8.10 -14.00 8.52
C ARG A 89 -7.88 -14.50 7.09
N TRP A 90 -7.18 -13.72 6.26
CA TRP A 90 -6.93 -14.11 4.86
C TRP A 90 -5.74 -15.05 4.74
N LEU A 91 -4.69 -14.81 5.53
CA LEU A 91 -3.54 -15.71 5.61
C LEU A 91 -3.95 -17.10 6.13
N ASP A 92 -4.83 -17.16 7.14
CA ASP A 92 -5.37 -18.41 7.69
C ASP A 92 -6.18 -19.22 6.66
N LYS A 93 -6.78 -18.54 5.69
CA LYS A 93 -7.48 -19.16 4.54
C LYS A 93 -6.54 -19.59 3.41
N GLY A 94 -5.24 -19.33 3.54
CA GLY A 94 -4.22 -19.65 2.54
C GLY A 94 -4.06 -18.59 1.44
N ALA A 95 -4.74 -17.45 1.54
CA ALA A 95 -4.57 -16.34 0.61
C ALA A 95 -3.23 -15.63 0.86
N LYS A 96 -2.61 -15.09 -0.20
CA LYS A 96 -1.52 -14.12 -0.05
C LYS A 96 -2.08 -12.73 0.21
N VAL A 97 -1.37 -11.91 0.98
CA VAL A 97 -1.76 -10.55 1.34
C VAL A 97 -0.76 -9.53 0.81
N ILE A 98 -1.26 -8.48 0.17
CA ILE A 98 -0.49 -7.31 -0.24
C ILE A 98 -1.13 -6.08 0.40
N ASP A 99 -0.44 -5.47 1.36
CA ASP A 99 -0.93 -4.31 2.10
C ASP A 99 -0.30 -3.00 1.62
N TYR A 100 -1.12 -2.03 1.21
CA TYR A 100 -0.65 -0.72 0.78
C TYR A 100 -0.38 0.23 1.93
N SER A 101 -0.85 -0.09 3.14
CA SER A 101 -0.61 0.73 4.32
C SER A 101 0.82 0.56 4.87
N GLY A 102 1.13 1.24 5.96
CA GLY A 102 2.37 1.05 6.72
C GLY A 102 2.35 -0.13 7.69
N ASP A 103 1.21 -0.82 7.87
CA ASP A 103 1.04 -1.89 8.86
C ASP A 103 2.12 -2.98 8.72
N PHE A 104 2.39 -3.43 7.49
CA PHE A 104 3.33 -4.54 7.22
C PHE A 104 4.60 -4.14 6.46
N ARG A 105 4.96 -2.84 6.42
CA ARG A 105 6.21 -2.38 5.77
C ARG A 105 7.47 -2.65 6.59
N PHE A 106 7.31 -2.99 7.86
CA PHE A 106 8.40 -3.14 8.82
C PHE A 106 8.40 -4.57 9.38
N ASN A 107 9.58 -5.18 9.43
CA ASN A 107 9.72 -6.62 9.66
C ASN A 107 9.90 -7.01 11.14
N ASN A 108 9.88 -6.03 12.05
CA ASN A 108 9.93 -6.29 13.48
C ASN A 108 9.15 -5.19 14.22
N LEU A 109 8.76 -5.50 15.46
CA LEU A 109 7.93 -4.61 16.26
C LEU A 109 8.61 -3.27 16.54
N GLU A 110 9.91 -3.27 16.87
CA GLU A 110 10.66 -2.05 17.19
C GLU A 110 10.61 -1.02 16.05
N THR A 111 10.91 -1.45 14.83
CA THR A 111 10.89 -0.57 13.64
C THR A 111 9.49 -0.10 13.28
N TYR A 112 8.47 -0.96 13.44
CA TYR A 112 7.08 -0.53 13.29
C TYR A 112 6.67 0.52 14.32
N LEU A 113 7.06 0.36 15.59
CA LEU A 113 6.69 1.29 16.67
C LEU A 113 7.27 2.69 16.41
N GLY A 114 8.52 2.78 15.93
CA GLY A 114 9.11 4.06 15.51
C GLY A 114 8.34 4.72 14.36
N TYR A 115 7.88 3.94 13.37
CA TYR A 115 6.98 4.44 12.32
C TYR A 115 5.65 4.92 12.90
N ALA A 116 5.01 4.11 13.74
CA ALA A 116 3.71 4.41 14.36
C ALA A 116 3.76 5.68 15.21
N GLU A 117 4.83 5.86 16.00
CA GLU A 117 5.05 7.05 16.82
C GLU A 117 5.07 8.31 15.94
N ARG A 118 5.81 8.26 14.84
CA ARG A 118 5.98 9.39 13.92
C ARG A 118 4.69 9.83 13.22
N ILE A 119 3.73 8.92 13.05
CA ILE A 119 2.41 9.23 12.50
C ILE A 119 1.33 9.40 13.57
N GLY A 120 1.71 9.41 14.85
CA GLY A 120 0.77 9.57 15.97
C GLY A 120 -0.23 8.41 16.10
N LYS A 121 0.18 7.20 15.70
CA LYS A 121 -0.62 5.97 15.83
C LYS A 121 -0.32 5.25 17.16
N PRO A 122 -1.26 4.40 17.63
CA PRO A 122 -1.04 3.58 18.82
C PRO A 122 0.27 2.78 18.76
N GLN A 123 0.94 2.67 19.90
CA GLN A 123 2.17 1.90 20.08
C GLN A 123 1.87 0.40 20.28
N GLU A 124 1.00 -0.13 19.43
CA GLU A 124 0.59 -1.53 19.43
C GLU A 124 0.41 -1.97 17.97
N HIS A 125 0.87 -3.17 17.64
CA HIS A 125 0.55 -3.82 16.37
C HIS A 125 -0.36 -5.02 16.64
N LYS A 126 -1.57 -5.02 16.07
CA LYS A 126 -2.62 -6.02 16.33
C LYS A 126 -2.30 -7.43 15.83
N SER A 127 -1.29 -7.58 15.00
CA SER A 127 -0.73 -8.87 14.56
C SER A 127 0.80 -8.83 14.52
N ALA A 128 1.42 -8.45 15.64
CA ALA A 128 2.87 -8.26 15.73
C ALA A 128 3.66 -9.52 15.34
N GLU A 129 3.10 -10.70 15.59
CA GLU A 129 3.63 -12.01 15.21
C GLU A 129 3.80 -12.20 13.69
N LEU A 130 3.07 -11.43 12.87
CA LEU A 130 3.19 -11.50 11.41
C LEU A 130 4.34 -10.63 10.86
N LEU A 131 4.81 -9.61 11.59
CA LEU A 131 5.84 -8.69 11.12
C LEU A 131 7.11 -9.42 10.63
N PRO A 132 7.66 -10.44 11.32
CA PRO A 132 8.84 -11.16 10.84
C PRO A 132 8.64 -11.92 9.53
N THR A 133 7.39 -12.20 9.16
CA THR A 133 7.03 -12.91 7.92
C THR A 133 6.74 -11.96 6.75
N ALA A 134 6.49 -10.69 7.04
CA ALA A 134 6.22 -9.67 6.03
C ALA A 134 7.50 -9.36 5.23
N VAL A 135 7.35 -9.04 3.95
CA VAL A 135 8.45 -8.58 3.10
C VAL A 135 8.13 -7.18 2.57
N TYR A 136 9.13 -6.30 2.58
CA TYR A 136 9.02 -4.98 1.96
C TYR A 136 8.92 -5.13 0.44
N GLY A 137 7.80 -4.66 -0.14
CA GLY A 137 7.38 -4.98 -1.50
C GLY A 137 8.09 -4.21 -2.62
N LEU A 138 9.42 -4.09 -2.56
CA LEU A 138 10.22 -3.45 -3.61
C LEU A 138 10.99 -4.50 -4.41
N ALA A 139 10.47 -4.88 -5.57
CA ALA A 139 10.96 -6.03 -6.34
C ALA A 139 12.41 -5.86 -6.83
N GLU A 140 12.89 -4.65 -7.08
CA GLU A 140 14.28 -4.39 -7.49
C GLU A 140 15.29 -4.80 -6.40
N LEU A 141 14.89 -4.77 -5.13
CA LEU A 141 15.75 -5.10 -3.99
C LEU A 141 15.41 -6.46 -3.37
N HIS A 142 14.13 -6.85 -3.34
CA HIS A 142 13.62 -7.98 -2.54
C HIS A 142 12.89 -9.05 -3.37
N ARG A 143 13.18 -9.17 -4.68
CA ARG A 143 12.47 -10.10 -5.59
C ARG A 143 12.39 -11.53 -5.06
N HIS A 144 13.50 -12.04 -4.51
CA HIS A 144 13.60 -13.43 -4.09
C HIS A 144 12.79 -13.72 -2.82
N GLU A 145 12.76 -12.75 -1.91
CA GLU A 145 12.02 -12.76 -0.67
C GLU A 145 10.52 -12.64 -0.94
N ILE A 146 10.13 -11.69 -1.81
CA ILE A 146 8.73 -11.49 -2.22
C ILE A 146 8.17 -12.78 -2.85
N ALA A 147 8.92 -13.44 -3.72
CA ALA A 147 8.48 -14.69 -4.38
C ALA A 147 8.16 -15.83 -3.40
N LYS A 148 8.76 -15.80 -2.20
CA LYS A 148 8.55 -16.82 -1.15
C LYS A 148 7.58 -16.38 -0.07
N SER A 149 7.17 -15.12 -0.06
CA SER A 149 6.31 -14.56 0.98
C SER A 149 4.83 -14.79 0.70
N ASN A 150 4.05 -14.83 1.79
CA ASN A 150 2.60 -14.74 1.77
C ASN A 150 2.08 -13.37 2.23
N LEU A 151 2.96 -12.50 2.74
CA LEU A 151 2.60 -11.18 3.26
C LEU A 151 3.62 -10.14 2.75
N VAL A 152 3.11 -9.14 2.03
CA VAL A 152 3.92 -8.08 1.46
C VAL A 152 3.39 -6.73 1.93
N GLY A 153 4.26 -5.95 2.57
CA GLY A 153 4.03 -4.53 2.81
C GLY A 153 4.46 -3.73 1.59
N ASN A 154 3.50 -3.26 0.81
CA ASN A 154 3.76 -2.49 -0.39
C ASN A 154 4.35 -1.10 -0.03
N PRO A 155 5.43 -0.67 -0.70
CA PRO A 155 6.12 0.57 -0.41
C PRO A 155 5.25 1.83 -0.45
N GLY A 156 5.62 2.83 0.35
CA GLY A 156 5.11 4.18 0.20
C GLY A 156 5.57 4.85 -1.09
N CYS A 157 4.73 5.70 -1.71
CA CYS A 157 5.00 6.29 -3.02
C CYS A 157 6.26 7.18 -3.07
N PHE A 158 6.52 7.96 -2.01
CA PHE A 158 7.79 8.71 -1.92
C PHE A 158 8.96 7.80 -1.61
N ALA A 159 8.75 6.81 -0.74
CA ALA A 159 9.80 5.87 -0.35
C ALA A 159 10.34 5.15 -1.58
N VAL A 160 9.48 4.56 -2.40
CA VAL A 160 9.90 3.84 -3.62
C VAL A 160 10.68 4.74 -4.57
N SER A 161 10.23 5.98 -4.79
CA SER A 161 10.92 6.93 -5.69
C SER A 161 12.32 7.26 -5.17
N CYS A 162 12.45 7.57 -3.88
CA CYS A 162 13.74 7.90 -3.29
C CYS A 162 14.67 6.68 -3.23
N ILE A 163 14.17 5.53 -2.80
CA ILE A 163 14.95 4.30 -2.66
C ILE A 163 15.49 3.86 -4.02
N LEU A 164 14.66 3.80 -5.07
CA LEU A 164 15.12 3.41 -6.40
C LEU A 164 16.15 4.39 -6.97
N GLY A 165 15.98 5.70 -6.73
CA GLY A 165 16.92 6.72 -7.18
C GLY A 165 18.28 6.69 -6.47
N LEU A 166 18.30 6.29 -5.19
CA LEU A 166 19.49 6.38 -4.33
C LEU A 166 20.19 5.04 -4.11
N ALA A 167 19.47 3.92 -4.13
CA ALA A 167 20.00 2.60 -3.78
C ALA A 167 21.27 2.21 -4.54
N PRO A 168 21.40 2.44 -5.87
CA PRO A 168 22.65 2.15 -6.58
C PRO A 168 23.83 2.97 -6.05
N ALA A 169 23.64 4.27 -5.84
CA ALA A 169 24.70 5.16 -5.36
C ALA A 169 25.14 4.86 -3.93
N VAL A 170 24.18 4.54 -3.05
CA VAL A 170 24.47 4.11 -1.67
C VAL A 170 25.19 2.76 -1.66
N LYS A 171 24.69 1.79 -2.44
CA LYS A 171 25.25 0.44 -2.52
C LYS A 171 26.69 0.43 -3.01
N ASP A 172 27.04 1.33 -3.93
CA ASP A 172 28.38 1.37 -4.53
C ASP A 172 29.29 2.45 -3.90
N ASP A 173 28.91 3.00 -2.73
CA ASP A 173 29.69 3.97 -1.96
C ASP A 173 30.04 5.24 -2.77
N LEU A 174 29.09 5.71 -3.60
CA LEU A 174 29.25 6.87 -4.50
C LEU A 174 28.82 8.20 -3.86
N ILE A 175 28.09 8.14 -2.74
CA ILE A 175 27.59 9.30 -2.00
C ILE A 175 27.76 9.08 -0.50
N GLU A 176 27.80 10.15 0.28
CA GLU A 176 27.84 10.10 1.75
C GLU A 176 26.43 9.77 2.29
N PRO A 177 26.21 8.59 2.92
CA PRO A 177 24.87 8.18 3.33
C PRO A 177 24.38 8.87 4.61
N GLN A 178 25.24 9.58 5.34
CA GLN A 178 24.90 10.20 6.63
C GLN A 178 23.87 11.33 6.48
N THR A 179 23.84 12.02 5.34
CA THR A 179 22.85 13.09 5.10
C THR A 179 22.49 13.14 3.63
N ILE A 180 21.23 12.83 3.33
CA ILE A 180 20.64 12.92 2.00
C ILE A 180 19.40 13.80 2.08
N VAL A 181 19.27 14.76 1.16
CA VAL A 181 18.12 15.66 1.08
C VAL A 181 17.25 15.27 -0.11
N CYS A 182 16.04 14.76 0.18
CA CYS A 182 15.04 14.43 -0.84
C CYS A 182 13.95 15.50 -0.88
N ASP A 183 14.04 16.45 -1.84
CA ASP A 183 12.96 17.40 -2.13
C ASP A 183 12.03 16.84 -3.21
N ALA A 184 10.98 16.16 -2.76
CA ALA A 184 10.06 15.43 -3.62
C ALA A 184 8.76 16.20 -3.93
N LYS A 185 8.25 16.01 -5.14
CA LYS A 185 7.04 16.66 -5.67
C LYS A 185 5.99 15.59 -5.94
N THR A 186 4.72 15.86 -5.62
CA THR A 186 3.63 14.90 -5.83
C THR A 186 2.33 15.57 -6.27
N GLY A 187 1.48 14.80 -6.93
CA GLY A 187 0.10 15.18 -7.22
C GLY A 187 -0.80 15.07 -5.98
N VAL A 188 -1.95 15.75 -6.02
CA VAL A 188 -2.92 15.77 -4.91
C VAL A 188 -3.52 14.38 -4.64
N SER A 189 -3.51 13.48 -5.62
CA SER A 189 -4.01 12.10 -5.47
C SER A 189 -3.31 11.32 -4.35
N GLY A 190 -2.08 11.67 -4.00
CA GLY A 190 -1.36 11.07 -2.87
C GLY A 190 -2.03 11.29 -1.51
N ALA A 191 -2.91 12.29 -1.38
CA ALA A 191 -3.70 12.51 -0.18
C ALA A 191 -4.95 11.62 -0.07
N GLY A 192 -5.26 10.84 -1.11
CA GLY A 192 -6.45 10.00 -1.18
C GLY A 192 -7.69 10.76 -1.65
N LYS A 193 -8.82 10.05 -1.61
CA LYS A 193 -10.10 10.48 -2.21
C LYS A 193 -10.94 11.39 -1.31
N ASN A 194 -10.71 11.35 0.00
CA ASN A 194 -11.56 12.06 0.95
C ASN A 194 -11.41 13.59 0.76
N PRO A 195 -12.52 14.33 0.63
CA PRO A 195 -12.46 15.78 0.50
C PRO A 195 -11.73 16.43 1.68
N ASN A 196 -10.87 17.40 1.38
CA ASN A 196 -10.15 18.20 2.36
C ASN A 196 -10.15 19.65 1.87
N PRO A 197 -10.43 20.65 2.73
CA PRO A 197 -10.38 22.06 2.34
C PRO A 197 -9.04 22.47 1.70
N MET A 198 -7.92 21.90 2.18
CA MET A 198 -6.59 22.13 1.62
C MET A 198 -6.46 21.66 0.15
N PHE A 199 -7.28 20.69 -0.25
CA PHE A 199 -7.28 20.10 -1.59
C PHE A 199 -8.46 20.55 -2.46
N HIS A 200 -9.21 21.56 -2.02
CA HIS A 200 -10.29 22.12 -2.82
C HIS A 200 -9.74 22.68 -4.13
N TYR A 201 -10.33 22.28 -5.27
CA TYR A 201 -9.76 22.52 -6.59
C TYR A 201 -9.41 24.00 -6.86
N PRO A 202 -10.29 25.00 -6.61
CA PRO A 202 -9.94 26.40 -6.79
C PRO A 202 -8.73 26.89 -5.96
N ALA A 203 -8.48 26.28 -4.80
CA ALA A 203 -7.33 26.61 -3.96
C ALA A 203 -6.05 25.86 -4.36
N ARG A 204 -6.19 24.76 -5.14
CA ARG A 204 -5.07 23.91 -5.55
C ARG A 204 -4.66 24.03 -7.00
N TYR A 205 -5.57 24.43 -7.87
CA TYR A 205 -5.30 24.63 -9.28
C TYR A 205 -4.21 25.69 -9.45
N ASP A 206 -3.18 25.34 -10.24
CA ASP A 206 -2.02 26.20 -10.51
C ASP A 206 -1.21 26.63 -9.26
N ALA A 207 -1.34 25.88 -8.16
CA ALA A 207 -0.65 26.15 -6.90
C ALA A 207 0.22 24.97 -6.45
N MET A 208 1.43 25.30 -5.96
CA MET A 208 2.33 24.37 -5.28
C MET A 208 2.57 24.88 -3.85
N ASN A 209 2.51 23.97 -2.87
CA ASN A 209 2.75 24.28 -1.47
C ASN A 209 3.64 23.21 -0.86
N ALA A 210 4.55 23.61 0.02
CA ALA A 210 5.28 22.68 0.86
C ALA A 210 4.33 22.04 1.87
N TYR A 211 4.52 20.75 2.15
CA TYR A 211 3.77 20.04 3.19
C TYR A 211 4.68 19.01 3.87
N LYS A 212 4.42 18.73 5.14
CA LYS A 212 5.21 17.76 5.95
C LYS A 212 6.72 17.98 5.78
N ILE A 213 7.16 19.24 5.91
CA ILE A 213 8.55 19.69 5.69
C ILE A 213 9.53 18.89 6.54
N SER A 214 9.14 18.59 7.78
CA SER A 214 9.82 17.65 8.66
C SER A 214 8.85 16.56 9.11
N GLY A 215 9.38 15.41 9.55
CA GLY A 215 8.56 14.36 10.13
C GLY A 215 7.76 13.52 9.13
N HIS A 216 8.02 13.61 7.82
CA HIS A 216 7.31 12.78 6.83
C HIS A 216 7.53 11.28 7.14
N GLN A 217 6.46 10.48 7.08
CA GLN A 217 6.48 9.09 7.54
C GLN A 217 7.36 8.16 6.68
N HIS A 218 7.41 8.40 5.37
CA HIS A 218 8.24 7.63 4.44
C HIS A 218 9.75 7.73 4.68
N VAL A 219 10.21 8.69 5.49
CA VAL A 219 11.63 8.77 5.87
C VAL A 219 12.08 7.48 6.57
N PHE A 220 11.24 6.87 7.40
CA PHE A 220 11.55 5.59 8.05
C PHE A 220 11.80 4.46 7.05
N GLU A 221 11.01 4.40 5.99
CA GLU A 221 11.20 3.41 4.92
C GLU A 221 12.52 3.68 4.17
N ILE A 222 12.77 4.94 3.82
CA ILE A 222 13.97 5.35 3.07
C ILE A 222 15.23 5.06 3.88
N GLU A 223 15.31 5.50 5.13
CA GLU A 223 16.46 5.30 6.01
C GLU A 223 16.73 3.81 6.24
N ARG A 224 15.68 3.02 6.50
CA ARG A 224 15.79 1.56 6.67
C ARG A 224 16.34 0.90 5.41
N GLU A 225 15.71 1.12 4.27
CA GLU A 225 16.03 0.41 3.03
C GLU A 225 17.40 0.84 2.47
N LEU A 226 17.75 2.13 2.56
CA LEU A 226 19.09 2.59 2.18
C LEU A 226 20.15 2.09 3.16
N GLY A 227 19.85 2.01 4.46
CA GLY A 227 20.75 1.43 5.46
C GLY A 227 21.04 -0.05 5.21
N LEU A 228 20.06 -0.83 4.74
CA LEU A 228 20.23 -2.25 4.40
C LEU A 228 21.14 -2.48 3.18
N VAL A 229 21.19 -1.53 2.24
CA VAL A 229 22.04 -1.66 1.04
C VAL A 229 23.42 -1.00 1.19
N ALA A 230 23.61 -0.17 2.20
CA ALA A 230 24.90 0.45 2.51
C ALA A 230 25.94 -0.62 2.88
N ARG A 231 27.18 -0.49 2.37
CA ARG A 231 28.26 -1.47 2.61
C ARG A 231 29.08 -1.21 3.89
N LYS A 232 28.73 -0.19 4.68
CA LYS A 232 29.43 0.21 5.90
C LYS A 232 28.45 0.74 6.94
#